data_AF-A0A227JBI9-F1
#
_entry.id   AF-A0A227JBI9-F1
#
_cell.length_a   1.000
_cell.length_b   1.000
_cell.length_c   1.000
_cell.angle_alpha   90.00
_cell.angle_beta   90.00
_cell.angle_gamma   90.00
#
_symmetry.space_group_name_H-M   'P 1'
#
loop_
_entity.id
_entity.type
_entity.pdbx_description
1 polymer ?
#
loop_
_entity_poly.entity_id
_entity_poly.type
_entity_poly.pdbx_seq_one_letter_code
_entity_poly.pdbx_strand_id
1 'polypeptide(L)'
;MSNNSNNRHEILERNVGLLAIFIVFAISWGALVEITPLIFQKQTTESVENLRVYTPLEMEGRDIYIREGCNVCHSQMVRPFRSETERYGHYSVAGESVWEHPFLWGSKRTGPDLARVGGRYSDEWHR
;
A
#
# COMPACT_ATOMS: atom_id res chain seq x y z
N MET A 1 21.00 -37.11 36.63
CA MET A 1 20.58 -36.17 35.57
C MET A 1 19.17 -35.74 35.88
N SER A 2 18.97 -34.46 36.22
CA SER A 2 17.67 -33.96 36.65
C SER A 2 16.68 -34.03 35.48
N ASN A 3 15.73 -34.95 35.53
CA ASN A 3 14.54 -34.93 34.68
C ASN A 3 13.70 -33.73 35.12
N ASN A 4 13.99 -32.56 34.55
CA ASN A 4 13.19 -31.38 34.77
C ASN A 4 11.93 -31.47 33.89
N SER A 5 10.96 -32.28 34.35
CA SER A 5 9.76 -32.69 33.62
C SER A 5 8.68 -31.60 33.58
N ASN A 6 9.05 -30.35 33.30
CA ASN A 6 8.11 -29.24 33.18
C ASN A 6 8.37 -28.37 31.95
N ASN A 7 8.96 -28.96 30.90
CA ASN A 7 9.10 -28.27 29.62
C ASN A 7 7.80 -28.39 28.81
N ARG A 8 6.85 -27.48 29.07
CA ARG A 8 5.55 -27.43 28.37
C ARG A 8 5.68 -27.22 26.85
N HIS A 9 6.85 -26.79 26.36
CA HIS A 9 7.12 -26.65 24.93
C HIS A 9 7.29 -28.00 24.21
N GLU A 10 7.78 -29.04 24.90
CA GLU A 10 7.97 -30.37 24.30
C GLU A 10 6.64 -30.96 23.77
N ILE A 11 5.53 -30.66 24.45
CA ILE A 11 4.17 -31.06 24.05
C ILE A 11 3.79 -30.41 22.71
N LEU A 12 4.17 -29.15 22.49
CA LEU A 12 3.90 -28.42 21.25
C LEU A 12 4.78 -28.91 20.11
N GLU A 13 6.08 -29.04 20.35
CA GLU A 13 7.08 -29.42 19.34
C GLU A 13 6.86 -30.84 18.80
N ARG A 14 6.36 -31.75 19.64
CA ARG A 14 6.09 -33.14 19.26
C ARG A 14 4.77 -33.33 18.52
N ASN A 15 3.82 -32.38 18.61
CA ASN A 15 2.50 -32.46 18.01
C ASN A 15 2.36 -31.51 16.82
N VAL A 16 2.58 -32.02 15.60
CA VAL A 16 2.54 -31.23 14.35
C VAL A 16 1.22 -30.47 14.18
N GLY A 17 0.07 -31.11 14.49
CA GLY A 17 -1.24 -30.45 14.39
C GLY A 17 -1.42 -29.30 15.37
N LEU A 18 -0.95 -29.47 16.62
CA LEU A 18 -1.02 -28.43 17.63
C LEU A 18 -0.10 -27.26 17.27
N LEU A 19 1.13 -27.55 16.84
CA LEU A 19 2.09 -26.56 16.35
C LEU A 19 1.53 -25.74 15.18
N ALA A 20 0.91 -26.41 14.19
CA ALA A 20 0.30 -25.73 13.05
C ALA A 20 -0.80 -24.75 13.46
N ILE A 21 -1.67 -25.13 14.42
CA ILE A 21 -2.73 -24.26 14.95
C ILE A 21 -2.11 -23.01 15.60
N PHE A 22 -1.10 -23.17 16.46
CA PHE A 22 -0.46 -22.03 17.11
C PHE A 22 0.28 -21.10 16.12
N ILE A 23 0.89 -21.66 15.08
CA ILE A 23 1.50 -20.85 14.01
C ILE A 23 0.45 -19.99 13.32
N VAL A 24 -0.70 -20.58 12.94
CA VAL A 24 -1.80 -19.82 12.31
C VAL A 24 -2.26 -18.69 13.22
N PHE A 25 -2.50 -18.96 14.51
CA PHE A 25 -2.88 -17.90 15.45
C PHE A 25 -1.82 -16.80 15.58
N ALA A 26 -0.54 -17.17 15.67
CA ALA A 26 0.56 -16.23 15.80
C ALA A 26 0.68 -15.29 14.58
N ILE A 27 0.60 -15.83 13.36
CA ILE A 27 0.69 -15.02 12.13
C ILE A 27 -0.57 -14.19 11.89
N SER A 28 -1.76 -14.72 12.20
CA SER A 28 -3.03 -14.01 12.00
C SER A 28 -3.16 -12.79 12.90
N TRP A 29 -2.51 -12.78 14.06
CA TRP A 29 -2.56 -11.66 14.99
C TRP A 29 -2.00 -10.37 14.39
N GLY A 30 -0.91 -10.46 13.60
CA GLY A 30 -0.34 -9.30 12.91
C GLY A 30 -1.31 -8.70 11.90
N ALA A 31 -1.90 -9.55 11.04
CA ALA A 31 -2.89 -9.10 10.06
C ALA A 31 -4.13 -8.48 10.71
N LEU A 32 -4.63 -9.06 11.81
CA LEU A 32 -5.76 -8.52 12.58
C LEU A 32 -5.46 -7.12 13.14
N VAL A 33 -4.28 -6.92 13.71
CA VAL A 33 -3.93 -5.63 14.33
C VAL A 33 -3.61 -4.56 13.30
N GLU A 34 -2.99 -4.92 12.16
CA GLU A 34 -2.57 -3.94 11.15
C GLU A 34 -3.68 -3.62 10.13
N ILE A 35 -4.43 -4.61 9.64
CA ILE A 35 -5.38 -4.42 8.54
C ILE A 35 -6.77 -4.03 9.05
N THR A 36 -7.27 -4.72 10.07
CA THR A 36 -8.67 -4.55 10.50
C THR A 36 -8.98 -3.11 10.93
N PRO A 37 -8.15 -2.39 11.71
CA PRO A 37 -8.43 -1.01 12.08
C PRO A 37 -8.50 -0.06 10.88
N LEU A 38 -7.67 -0.28 9.85
CA LEU A 38 -7.60 0.59 8.66
C LEU A 38 -8.89 0.57 7.84
N ILE A 39 -9.63 -0.55 7.86
CA ILE A 39 -10.94 -0.68 7.18
C ILE A 39 -11.98 0.24 7.83
N PHE A 40 -11.83 0.57 9.11
CA PHE A 40 -12.78 1.40 9.86
C PHE A 40 -12.28 2.83 10.10
N GLN A 41 -11.03 3.13 9.74
CA GLN A 41 -10.44 4.45 9.94
C GLN A 41 -10.86 5.41 8.82
N LYS A 42 -11.66 6.42 9.16
CA LYS A 42 -12.17 7.43 8.20
C LYS A 42 -11.08 8.11 7.38
N GLN A 43 -9.91 8.36 7.98
CA GLN A 43 -8.79 9.01 7.30
C GLN A 43 -8.27 8.22 6.08
N THR A 44 -8.48 6.90 6.04
CA THR A 44 -8.04 6.02 4.94
C THR A 44 -9.18 5.58 4.03
N THR A 45 -10.43 5.82 4.42
CA THR A 45 -11.62 5.37 3.67
C THR A 45 -12.43 6.50 3.06
N GLU A 46 -12.32 7.73 3.58
CA GLU A 46 -13.00 8.90 3.03
C GLU A 46 -12.11 9.59 1.99
N SER A 47 -12.68 9.89 0.82
CA SER A 47 -12.00 10.61 -0.26
C SER A 47 -11.77 12.08 0.11
N VAL A 48 -10.72 12.69 -0.47
CA VAL A 48 -10.55 14.15 -0.37
C VAL A 48 -11.72 14.90 -1.02
N GLU A 49 -11.95 16.13 -0.57
CA GLU A 49 -13.00 16.99 -1.12
C GLU A 49 -12.81 17.18 -2.63
N ASN A 50 -13.91 17.06 -3.39
CA ASN A 50 -13.94 17.16 -4.86
C ASN A 50 -13.21 16.05 -5.64
N LEU A 51 -12.80 14.95 -5.00
CA LEU A 51 -12.29 13.79 -5.75
C LEU A 51 -13.43 13.08 -6.48
N ARG A 52 -13.43 13.18 -7.82
CA ARG A 52 -14.33 12.40 -8.66
C ARG A 52 -13.72 11.03 -9.00
N VAL A 53 -14.58 10.09 -9.39
CA VAL A 53 -14.15 8.84 -10.00
C VAL A 53 -13.54 9.12 -11.38
N TYR A 54 -12.60 8.27 -11.80
CA TYR A 54 -12.03 8.31 -13.15
C TYR A 54 -13.10 8.24 -14.23
N THR A 55 -12.91 9.00 -15.31
CA THR A 55 -13.67 8.80 -16.54
C THR A 55 -13.29 7.47 -17.19
N PRO A 56 -14.12 6.93 -18.10
CA PRO A 56 -13.79 5.66 -18.77
C PRO A 56 -12.44 5.68 -19.50
N LEU A 57 -12.07 6.82 -20.10
CA LEU A 57 -10.79 6.97 -20.81
C LEU A 57 -9.60 6.99 -19.85
N GLU A 58 -9.73 7.69 -18.71
CA GLU A 58 -8.69 7.71 -17.67
C GLU A 58 -8.50 6.33 -17.04
N MET A 59 -9.60 5.58 -16.85
CA MET A 59 -9.55 4.22 -16.33
C MET A 59 -8.80 3.27 -17.28
N GLU A 60 -9.09 3.32 -18.58
CA GLU A 60 -8.34 2.53 -19.57
C GLU A 60 -6.86 2.95 -19.63
N GLY A 61 -6.59 4.26 -19.60
CA GLY A 61 -5.22 4.79 -19.55
C GLY A 61 -4.45 4.32 -18.30
N ARG A 62 -5.13 4.19 -17.17
CA ARG A 62 -4.58 3.65 -15.92
C ARG A 62 -4.27 2.16 -16.04
N ASP A 63 -5.15 1.38 -16.66
CA ASP A 63 -4.88 -0.05 -16.86
C ASP A 63 -3.71 -0.27 -17.82
N ILE A 64 -3.56 0.61 -18.82
CA ILE A 64 -2.35 0.66 -19.67
C ILE A 64 -1.11 1.03 -18.84
N TYR A 65 -1.18 2.02 -17.95
CA TYR A 65 -0.08 2.38 -17.04
C TYR A 65 0.39 1.20 -16.18
N ILE A 66 -0.54 0.36 -15.72
CA ILE A 66 -0.25 -0.88 -14.98
C ILE A 66 0.36 -1.93 -15.91
N ARG A 67 -0.24 -2.15 -17.08
CA ARG A 67 0.20 -3.14 -18.08
C ARG A 67 1.62 -2.90 -18.56
N GLU A 68 2.01 -1.65 -18.76
CA GLU A 68 3.36 -1.25 -19.18
C GLU A 68 4.36 -1.21 -17.99
N GLY A 69 3.89 -1.46 -16.76
CA GLY A 69 4.75 -1.50 -15.58
C GLY A 69 5.34 -0.14 -15.20
N CYS A 70 4.67 0.97 -15.54
CA CYS A 70 5.14 2.31 -15.22
C CYS A 70 5.35 2.48 -13.70
N ASN A 71 4.51 1.82 -12.89
CA ASN A 71 4.62 1.77 -11.42
C ASN A 71 5.91 1.12 -10.88
N VAL A 72 6.69 0.42 -11.73
CA VAL A 72 8.00 -0.15 -11.37
C VAL A 72 9.10 0.92 -11.37
N CYS A 73 8.95 1.95 -12.19
CA CYS A 73 9.91 3.05 -12.33
C CYS A 73 9.45 4.35 -11.66
N HIS A 74 8.14 4.56 -11.58
CA HIS A 74 7.52 5.79 -11.10
C HIS A 74 6.63 5.51 -9.90
N SER A 75 6.82 6.28 -8.84
CA SER A 75 5.91 6.29 -7.69
C SER A 75 4.78 7.28 -7.88
N GLN A 76 3.69 7.05 -7.15
CA GLN A 76 2.59 8.00 -7.00
C GLN A 76 2.30 8.21 -5.52
N MET A 77 3.32 8.63 -4.77
CA MET A 77 3.22 8.91 -3.34
C MET A 77 4.31 9.90 -2.93
N VAL A 78 3.95 11.18 -2.84
CA VAL A 78 4.86 12.23 -2.37
C VAL A 78 4.97 12.18 -0.85
N ARG A 79 6.19 12.06 -0.33
CA ARG A 79 6.42 11.95 1.12
C ARG A 79 6.37 13.32 1.79
N PRO A 80 6.01 13.42 3.08
CA PRO A 80 5.85 14.69 3.81
C PRO A 80 7.19 15.29 4.26
N PHE A 81 8.13 15.44 3.32
CA PHE A 81 9.41 16.11 3.53
C PHE A 81 9.47 17.37 2.68
N ARG A 82 10.08 18.45 3.22
CA ARG A 82 10.23 19.72 2.50
C ARG A 82 10.81 19.55 1.09
N SER A 83 11.87 18.75 0.95
CA SER A 83 12.54 18.52 -0.34
C SER A 83 11.66 17.78 -1.37
N GLU A 84 10.75 16.92 -0.92
CA GLU A 84 9.77 16.27 -1.78
C GLU A 84 8.69 17.25 -2.18
N THR A 85 8.18 18.03 -1.22
CA THR A 85 7.13 19.00 -1.47
C THR A 85 7.57 20.10 -2.43
N GLU A 86 8.80 20.58 -2.31
CA GLU A 86 9.38 21.57 -3.23
C GLU A 86 9.53 21.02 -4.66
N ARG A 87 9.78 19.71 -4.81
CA ARG A 87 10.00 19.07 -6.11
C ARG A 87 8.69 18.63 -6.77
N TYR A 88 7.84 17.95 -6.01
CA TYR A 88 6.65 17.25 -6.51
C TYR A 88 5.34 17.89 -6.07
N GLY A 89 5.35 18.94 -5.25
CA GLY A 89 4.12 19.60 -4.75
C GLY A 89 3.60 18.95 -3.47
N HIS A 90 2.36 19.27 -3.07
CA HIS A 90 1.82 18.83 -1.79
C HIS A 90 1.96 17.31 -1.57
N TYR A 91 2.36 16.92 -0.35
CA TYR A 91 2.51 15.50 0.02
C TYR A 91 1.20 14.75 -0.22
N SER A 92 1.30 13.47 -0.55
CA SER A 92 0.13 12.65 -0.84
C SER A 92 -0.64 12.35 0.44
N VAL A 93 -1.97 12.31 0.33
CA VAL A 93 -2.86 11.99 1.46
C VAL A 93 -3.67 10.74 1.15
N ALA A 94 -4.03 9.96 2.17
CA ALA A 94 -4.70 8.68 1.98
C ALA A 94 -6.01 8.79 1.18
N GLY A 95 -6.77 9.87 1.40
CA GLY A 95 -8.02 10.15 0.69
C GLY A 95 -7.90 10.30 -0.84
N GLU A 96 -6.69 10.49 -1.38
CA GLU A 96 -6.46 10.59 -2.84
C GLU A 96 -6.46 9.23 -3.53
N SER A 97 -6.21 8.16 -2.78
CA SER A 97 -6.08 6.80 -3.33
C SER A 97 -7.28 5.90 -3.02
N VAL A 98 -8.39 6.47 -2.56
CA VAL A 98 -9.59 5.71 -2.18
C VAL A 98 -10.19 4.95 -3.37
N TRP A 99 -10.06 5.48 -4.58
CA TRP A 99 -10.53 4.84 -5.82
C TRP A 99 -9.46 4.01 -6.54
N GLU A 100 -8.27 3.86 -5.96
CA GLU A 100 -7.16 3.15 -6.59
C GLU A 100 -7.21 1.65 -6.33
N HIS A 101 -7.67 0.90 -7.32
CA HIS A 101 -7.73 -0.55 -7.27
C HIS A 101 -6.93 -1.18 -8.43
N PRO A 102 -5.72 -1.73 -8.20
CA PRO A 102 -4.93 -1.67 -6.95
C PRO A 102 -4.24 -0.31 -6.74
N PHE A 103 -3.77 0.00 -5.53
CA PHE A 103 -3.02 1.23 -5.25
C PHE A 103 -1.72 1.32 -6.09
N LEU A 104 -1.30 2.55 -6.45
CA LEU A 104 -0.15 2.81 -7.33
C LEU A 104 0.99 3.61 -6.66
N TRP A 105 1.08 3.56 -5.32
CA TRP A 105 2.05 4.35 -4.52
C TRP A 105 3.52 4.15 -4.91
N GLY A 106 3.86 3.03 -5.54
CA GLY A 106 5.18 2.71 -6.04
C GLY A 106 6.19 2.39 -4.94
N SER A 107 7.18 1.56 -5.27
CA SER A 107 8.22 1.10 -4.33
C SER A 107 9.62 1.56 -4.71
N LYS A 108 9.77 2.13 -5.91
CA LYS A 108 11.04 2.57 -6.48
C LYS A 108 10.83 3.83 -7.32
N ARG A 109 11.86 4.68 -7.36
CA ARG A 109 11.94 5.87 -8.21
C ARG A 109 13.18 5.79 -9.09
N THR A 110 13.03 5.14 -10.25
CA THR A 110 13.99 5.26 -11.35
C THR A 110 13.70 6.57 -12.11
N GLY A 111 12.42 6.83 -12.35
CA GLY A 111 11.90 8.13 -12.80
C GLY A 111 11.33 8.96 -11.66
N PRO A 112 10.89 10.21 -11.94
CA PRO A 112 10.25 11.08 -10.96
C PRO A 112 8.91 10.52 -10.46
N ASP A 113 8.48 11.00 -9.28
CA ASP A 113 7.12 10.76 -8.78
C ASP A 113 6.08 11.44 -9.68
N LEU A 114 4.96 10.78 -9.91
CA LEU A 114 3.90 11.22 -10.83
C LEU A 114 2.58 11.59 -10.13
N ALA A 115 2.50 11.55 -8.78
CA ALA A 115 1.25 11.82 -8.05
C ALA A 115 0.65 13.21 -8.32
N ARG A 116 1.47 14.15 -8.81
CA ARG A 116 1.10 15.56 -9.02
C ARG A 116 1.45 16.06 -10.43
N VAL A 117 1.45 15.18 -11.43
CA VAL A 117 1.78 15.55 -12.82
C VAL A 117 0.66 16.31 -13.53
N GLY A 118 -0.57 16.23 -13.03
CA GLY A 118 -1.75 16.87 -13.63
C GLY A 118 -1.53 18.37 -13.92
N GLY A 119 -1.64 18.75 -15.19
CA GLY A 119 -1.48 20.13 -15.65
C GLY A 119 -0.04 20.68 -15.64
N ARG A 120 0.98 19.88 -15.26
CA ARG A 120 2.39 20.32 -15.31
C ARG A 120 2.95 20.37 -16.72
N TYR A 121 2.48 19.49 -17.59
CA TYR A 121 2.92 19.35 -18.98
C TYR A 121 1.69 19.35 -19.90
N SER A 122 1.87 19.75 -21.16
CA SER A 122 0.82 19.68 -22.18
C SER A 122 0.63 18.25 -22.68
N ASP A 123 -0.54 17.94 -23.21
CA ASP A 123 -0.82 16.64 -23.83
C ASP A 123 0.12 16.33 -25.02
N GLU A 124 0.60 17.38 -25.72
CA GLU A 124 1.59 17.24 -26.78
C GLU A 124 2.95 16.78 -26.27
N TRP A 125 3.36 17.21 -25.08
CA TRP A 125 4.60 16.74 -24.45
C TRP A 125 4.53 15.26 -24.03
N HIS A 126 3.31 14.77 -23.72
CA HIS A 126 3.06 13.39 -23.29
C HIS A 126 2.88 12.39 -24.45
N ARG A 127 2.84 12.85 -25.71
CA ARG A 127 2.67 11.97 -26.88
C ARG A 127 3.90 11.17 -27.27
#